data_AF-M5TQG6-F1
#
_entry.id   AF-M5TQG6-F1
#
_cell.length_a   1.000
_cell.length_b   1.000
_cell.length_c   1.000
_cell.angle_alpha   90.00
_cell.angle_beta   90.00
_cell.angle_gamma   90.00
#
_symmetry.space_group_name_H-M   'P 1'
#
loop_
_entity.id
_entity.type
_entity.pdbx_description
1 polymer ?
#
loop_
_entity_poly.entity_id
_entity_poly.type
_entity_poly.pdbx_seq_one_letter_code
_entity_poly.pdbx_strand_id
1 'polypeptide(L)'
;MPNESDSVDRRQQFLAEFGSKPRWFVRGLAVGMLFMASLNALSYFVRSEHWGSLVGKAQPRGESIGFPFEIWESGNMYGGLFADYPMIGINILVAVVVSMPIAILTTMKAGWLNQLMLDSFDGEINEGAGDSETQPIQFSIQSLMIATTVAAVFAMIASRFAARKETLVVIYALGPLCLVLIAMLPRRLSWQQRVVILMPCTFALIAVALVVGQALSIDFDKVLMGIFLCWTPQSAIAAIVLTITVFVQLSRRRSKSATEQTAVI
;
A
#
# COMPACT_ATOMS: atom_id res chain seq x y z
N MET A 1 -36.02 10.57 -2.48
CA MET A 1 -35.53 10.06 -1.18
C MET A 1 -35.32 8.56 -1.35
N PRO A 2 -34.11 8.03 -1.08
CA PRO A 2 -33.88 6.59 -1.11
C PRO A 2 -34.80 5.89 -0.11
N ASN A 3 -35.39 4.76 -0.52
CA ASN A 3 -36.28 3.98 0.34
C ASN A 3 -35.47 3.41 1.51
N GLU A 4 -35.98 3.51 2.73
CA GLU A 4 -35.28 3.05 3.94
C GLU A 4 -34.93 1.55 3.85
N SER A 5 -35.81 0.77 3.21
CA SER A 5 -35.59 -0.64 2.88
C SER A 5 -34.30 -0.87 2.09
N ASP A 6 -34.03 -0.04 1.08
CA ASP A 6 -32.88 -0.22 0.19
C ASP A 6 -31.55 0.03 0.90
N SER A 7 -31.56 0.83 1.98
CA SER A 7 -30.38 1.10 2.80
C SER A 7 -30.06 -0.08 3.71
N VAL A 8 -31.09 -0.69 4.30
CA VAL A 8 -30.96 -1.86 5.19
C VAL A 8 -30.47 -3.07 4.38
N ASP A 9 -31.06 -3.31 3.21
CA ASP A 9 -30.67 -4.42 2.34
C ASP A 9 -29.21 -4.28 1.86
N ARG A 10 -28.78 -3.06 1.49
CA ARG A 10 -27.39 -2.79 1.12
C ARG A 10 -26.41 -3.04 2.26
N ARG A 11 -26.75 -2.62 3.48
CA ARG A 11 -25.92 -2.88 4.68
C ARG A 11 -25.81 -4.37 4.97
N GLN A 12 -26.91 -5.12 4.87
CA GLN A 12 -26.90 -6.57 5.08
C GLN A 12 -26.09 -7.31 4.02
N GLN A 13 -26.25 -6.95 2.74
CA GLN A 13 -25.43 -7.49 1.65
C GLN A 13 -23.95 -7.19 1.87
N PHE A 14 -23.62 -5.95 2.23
CA PHE A 14 -22.24 -5.56 2.53
C PHE A 14 -21.64 -6.36 3.70
N LEU A 15 -22.39 -6.60 4.78
CA LEU A 15 -21.91 -7.39 5.92
C LEU A 15 -21.77 -8.88 5.57
N ALA A 16 -22.70 -9.43 4.80
CA ALA A 16 -22.65 -10.81 4.33
C ALA A 16 -21.43 -11.03 3.44
N GLU A 17 -21.14 -10.06 2.58
CA GLU A 17 -19.95 -10.04 1.76
C GLU A 17 -18.72 -9.76 2.64
N PHE A 18 -18.49 -8.53 3.07
CA PHE A 18 -17.21 -8.08 3.62
C PHE A 18 -17.01 -8.32 5.12
N GLY A 19 -18.07 -8.62 5.88
CA GLY A 19 -18.05 -8.62 7.33
C GLY A 19 -17.88 -9.99 8.00
N SER A 20 -17.70 -11.06 7.23
CA SER A 20 -17.58 -12.41 7.78
C SER A 20 -16.28 -12.62 8.58
N LYS A 21 -16.35 -13.42 9.66
CA LYS A 21 -15.21 -13.74 10.53
C LYS A 21 -13.99 -14.29 9.76
N PRO A 22 -14.14 -15.23 8.80
CA PRO A 22 -12.99 -15.73 8.03
C PRO A 22 -12.30 -14.62 7.21
N ARG A 23 -13.05 -13.67 6.66
CA ARG A 23 -12.46 -12.53 5.94
C ARG A 23 -11.69 -11.62 6.87
N TRP A 24 -12.19 -11.37 8.08
CA TRP A 24 -11.44 -10.62 9.10
C TRP A 24 -10.17 -11.32 9.58
N PHE A 25 -10.19 -12.65 9.66
CA PHE A 25 -9.01 -13.44 9.93
C PHE A 25 -7.95 -13.24 8.83
N VAL A 26 -8.34 -13.42 7.56
CA VAL A 26 -7.42 -13.23 6.42
C VAL A 26 -6.86 -11.81 6.37
N ARG A 27 -7.70 -10.79 6.63
CA ARG A 27 -7.24 -9.38 6.69
C ARG A 27 -6.23 -9.16 7.80
N GLY A 28 -6.49 -9.66 9.01
CA GLY A 28 -5.55 -9.53 10.13
C GLY A 28 -4.25 -10.29 9.88
N LEU A 29 -4.34 -11.47 9.25
CA LEU A 29 -3.16 -12.23 8.82
C LEU A 29 -2.34 -11.45 7.78
N ALA A 30 -3.00 -10.86 6.77
CA ALA A 30 -2.34 -10.05 5.76
C ALA A 30 -1.63 -8.83 6.35
N VAL A 31 -2.23 -8.16 7.34
CA VAL A 31 -1.60 -7.04 8.06
C VAL A 31 -0.35 -7.51 8.81
N GLY A 32 -0.42 -8.64 9.53
CA GLY A 32 0.74 -9.21 10.20
C GLY A 32 1.85 -9.62 9.22
N MET A 33 1.49 -10.22 8.09
CA MET A 33 2.46 -10.62 7.07
C MET A 33 3.11 -9.41 6.41
N LEU A 34 2.37 -8.33 6.16
CA LEU A 34 2.91 -7.08 5.66
C LEU A 34 3.91 -6.46 6.66
N PHE A 35 3.62 -6.54 7.96
CA PHE A 35 4.54 -6.11 9.00
C PHE A 35 5.83 -6.94 8.99
N MET A 36 5.73 -8.26 8.93
CA MET A 36 6.89 -9.15 8.82
C MET A 36 7.69 -8.95 7.53
N ALA A 37 7.02 -8.72 6.40
CA ALA A 37 7.67 -8.36 5.14
C ALA A 37 8.42 -7.03 5.25
N SER A 38 7.87 -6.06 5.99
CA SER A 38 8.54 -4.78 6.28
C SER A 38 9.77 -4.97 7.16
N LEU A 39 9.71 -5.83 8.19
CA LEU A 39 10.89 -6.19 8.99
C LEU A 39 11.94 -6.94 8.16
N ASN A 40 11.52 -7.85 7.28
CA ASN A 40 12.41 -8.53 6.34
C ASN A 40 13.10 -7.54 5.40
N ALA A 41 12.37 -6.56 4.86
CA ALA A 41 12.95 -5.47 4.09
C ALA A 41 13.94 -4.64 4.94
N LEU A 42 13.54 -4.19 6.12
CA LEU A 42 14.39 -3.39 7.00
C LEU A 42 15.66 -4.13 7.46
N SER A 43 15.61 -5.46 7.55
CA SER A 43 16.76 -6.28 7.93
C SER A 43 17.96 -6.07 7.01
N TYR A 44 17.73 -5.70 5.74
CA TYR A 44 18.81 -5.37 4.82
C TYR A 44 19.66 -4.21 5.31
N PHE A 45 19.04 -3.14 5.83
CA PHE A 45 19.77 -1.97 6.32
C PHE A 45 20.55 -2.28 7.60
N VAL A 46 20.10 -3.28 8.37
CA VAL A 46 20.76 -3.70 9.61
C VAL A 46 21.90 -4.68 9.31
N ARG A 47 21.73 -5.58 8.33
CA ARG A 47 22.69 -6.65 8.03
C ARG A 47 23.72 -6.27 6.97
N SER A 48 23.40 -5.34 6.08
CA SER A 48 24.30 -4.92 5.01
C SER A 48 25.25 -3.83 5.49
N GLU A 49 26.53 -3.99 5.17
CA GLU A 49 27.60 -3.04 5.52
C GLU A 49 27.55 -1.77 4.65
N HIS A 50 27.05 -1.88 3.42
CA HIS A 50 27.07 -0.79 2.44
C HIS A 50 25.74 -0.65 1.71
N TRP A 51 24.96 0.41 2.00
CA TRP A 51 23.66 0.64 1.34
C TRP A 51 23.79 1.27 -0.05
N GLY A 52 24.93 1.88 -0.36
CA GLY A 52 25.17 2.58 -1.63
C GLY A 52 25.27 1.67 -2.86
N SER A 53 25.36 0.36 -2.65
CA SER A 53 25.38 -0.63 -3.73
C SER A 53 24.03 -0.79 -4.43
N LEU A 54 22.90 -0.45 -3.79
CA LEU A 54 21.56 -0.46 -4.40
C LEU A 54 21.45 0.46 -5.62
N VAL A 55 22.37 1.42 -5.75
CA VAL A 55 22.38 2.44 -6.81
C VAL A 55 23.74 2.45 -7.54
N GLY A 56 24.58 1.45 -7.30
CA GLY A 56 26.01 1.50 -7.61
C GLY A 56 26.59 0.17 -8.07
N LYS A 57 27.92 0.12 -8.15
CA LYS A 57 28.61 -1.14 -8.47
C LYS A 57 28.44 -2.07 -7.29
N ALA A 58 27.93 -3.28 -7.55
CA ALA A 58 27.81 -4.32 -6.54
C ALA A 58 29.19 -4.60 -5.94
N GLN A 59 29.29 -4.53 -4.62
CA GLN A 59 30.47 -5.03 -3.94
C GLN A 59 30.28 -6.53 -3.66
N PRO A 60 31.28 -7.36 -3.97
CA PRO A 60 31.22 -8.77 -3.63
C PRO A 60 31.34 -8.91 -2.11
N ARG A 61 30.29 -9.47 -1.48
CA ARG A 61 30.10 -9.66 -0.03
C ARG A 61 29.88 -8.35 0.74
N GLY A 62 28.98 -8.39 1.71
CA GLY A 62 28.61 -7.23 2.54
C GLY A 62 27.17 -6.72 2.36
N GLU A 63 26.34 -7.43 1.61
CA GLU A 63 24.89 -7.22 1.62
C GLU A 63 24.19 -8.52 1.95
N SER A 64 23.21 -8.47 2.85
CA SER A 64 22.33 -9.58 3.08
C SER A 64 20.94 -9.12 3.52
N ILE A 65 19.94 -9.96 3.28
CA ILE A 65 18.54 -9.71 3.64
C ILE A 65 17.95 -10.98 4.24
N GLY A 66 17.08 -10.80 5.22
CA GLY A 66 16.32 -11.89 5.80
C GLY A 66 15.93 -11.61 7.25
N PHE A 67 14.66 -11.82 7.60
CA PHE A 67 14.19 -11.78 8.97
C PHE A 67 13.14 -12.86 9.26
N PRO A 68 13.30 -13.65 10.35
CA PRO A 68 14.43 -13.62 11.29
C PRO A 68 15.71 -14.29 10.75
N PHE A 69 15.59 -15.20 9.78
CA PHE A 69 16.73 -15.92 9.20
C PHE A 69 17.19 -15.24 7.92
N GLU A 70 18.48 -15.36 7.60
CA GLU A 70 19.02 -14.88 6.33
C GLU A 70 18.44 -15.68 5.17
N ILE A 71 18.02 -15.00 4.10
CA ILE A 71 17.48 -15.66 2.90
C ILE A 71 18.31 -15.39 1.65
N TRP A 72 19.12 -14.33 1.68
CA TRP A 72 19.94 -13.93 0.56
C TRP A 72 21.15 -13.13 1.04
N GLU A 73 22.31 -13.40 0.45
CA GLU A 73 23.59 -12.77 0.73
C GLU A 73 24.35 -12.56 -0.60
N SER A 74 24.89 -11.36 -0.80
CA SER A 74 25.64 -11.01 -2.01
C SER A 74 26.92 -11.83 -2.14
N GLY A 75 27.09 -12.47 -3.29
CA GLY A 75 28.27 -13.30 -3.59
C GLY A 75 28.23 -14.70 -2.97
N ASN A 76 27.13 -15.06 -2.31
CA ASN A 76 26.85 -16.43 -1.89
C ASN A 76 26.00 -17.12 -2.97
N MET A 77 26.40 -18.34 -3.35
CA MET A 77 25.60 -19.19 -4.23
C MET A 77 25.17 -20.38 -3.38
N TYR A 78 23.93 -20.36 -2.89
CA TYR A 78 23.38 -21.38 -1.98
C TYR A 78 23.21 -22.73 -2.69
N GLY A 79 24.32 -23.43 -2.93
CA GLY A 79 24.36 -24.62 -3.79
C GLY A 79 24.06 -24.33 -5.26
N GLY A 80 24.40 -23.13 -5.75
CA GLY A 80 24.08 -22.68 -7.11
C GLY A 80 22.74 -21.96 -7.26
N LEU A 81 22.01 -21.77 -6.16
CA LEU A 81 20.75 -21.03 -6.11
C LEU A 81 21.00 -19.56 -5.72
N PHE A 82 20.17 -18.66 -6.25
CA PHE A 82 20.26 -17.22 -5.97
C PHE A 82 19.89 -16.89 -4.52
N ALA A 83 19.05 -17.69 -3.88
CA ALA A 83 18.58 -17.49 -2.52
C ALA A 83 18.47 -18.82 -1.76
N ASP A 84 18.48 -18.76 -0.43
CA ASP A 84 18.27 -19.90 0.46
C ASP A 84 16.76 -20.18 0.58
N TYR A 85 16.21 -20.96 -0.36
CA TYR A 85 14.78 -21.31 -0.38
C TYR A 85 14.29 -22.00 0.90
N PRO A 86 15.03 -22.93 1.53
CA PRO A 86 14.69 -23.42 2.86
C PRO A 86 14.47 -22.30 3.88
N MET A 87 15.40 -21.34 3.97
CA MET A 87 15.25 -20.20 4.88
C MET A 87 14.09 -19.27 4.50
N ILE A 88 13.82 -19.09 3.21
CA ILE A 88 12.60 -18.39 2.75
C ILE A 88 11.35 -19.09 3.30
N GLY A 89 11.27 -20.41 3.16
CA GLY A 89 10.13 -21.19 3.67
C GLY A 89 9.97 -21.07 5.19
N ILE A 90 11.08 -21.12 5.93
CA ILE A 90 11.07 -20.93 7.39
C ILE A 90 10.63 -19.51 7.76
N ASN A 91 11.13 -18.47 7.09
CA ASN A 91 10.72 -17.09 7.33
C ASN A 91 9.23 -16.88 7.05
N ILE A 92 8.69 -17.47 5.98
CA ILE A 92 7.24 -17.44 5.69
C ILE A 92 6.46 -18.10 6.83
N LEU A 93 6.89 -19.27 7.30
CA LEU A 93 6.23 -19.96 8.41
C LEU A 93 6.26 -19.12 9.69
N VAL A 94 7.41 -18.54 10.02
CA VAL A 94 7.53 -17.61 11.17
C VAL A 94 6.59 -16.42 10.97
N ALA A 95 6.55 -15.83 9.77
CA ALA A 95 5.68 -14.69 9.49
C ALA A 95 4.20 -15.04 9.68
N VAL A 96 3.76 -16.22 9.22
CA VAL A 96 2.40 -16.71 9.44
C VAL A 96 2.12 -16.87 10.94
N VAL A 97 3.01 -17.53 11.69
CA VAL A 97 2.85 -17.74 13.14
C VAL A 97 2.76 -16.42 13.90
N VAL A 98 3.68 -15.49 13.63
CA VAL A 98 3.71 -14.15 14.26
C VAL A 98 2.48 -13.32 13.88
N SER A 99 1.87 -13.58 12.71
CA SER A 99 0.67 -12.88 12.25
C SER A 99 -0.63 -13.44 12.83
N MET A 100 -0.64 -14.67 13.35
CA MET A 100 -1.84 -15.30 13.90
C MET A 100 -2.49 -14.51 15.05
N PRO A 101 -1.76 -13.95 16.04
CA PRO A 101 -2.36 -13.15 17.10
C PRO A 101 -3.15 -11.95 16.56
N ILE A 102 -2.65 -11.29 15.52
CA ILE A 102 -3.34 -10.16 14.87
C ILE A 102 -4.60 -10.67 14.17
N ALA A 103 -4.51 -11.77 13.42
CA ALA A 103 -5.65 -12.41 12.76
C ALA A 103 -6.75 -12.85 13.73
N ILE A 104 -6.37 -13.42 14.88
CA ILE A 104 -7.29 -13.81 15.94
C ILE A 104 -7.96 -12.56 16.54
N LEU A 105 -7.17 -11.53 16.85
CA LEU A 105 -7.68 -10.29 17.43
C LEU A 105 -8.66 -9.57 16.50
N THR A 106 -8.36 -9.45 15.20
CA THR A 106 -9.29 -8.86 14.22
C THR A 106 -10.57 -9.68 14.10
N THR A 107 -10.47 -11.00 14.16
CA THR A 107 -11.64 -11.89 14.11
C THR A 107 -12.51 -11.77 15.35
N MET A 108 -11.91 -11.71 16.55
CA MET A 108 -12.62 -11.49 17.81
C MET A 108 -13.32 -10.12 17.85
N LYS A 109 -12.72 -9.11 17.20
CA LYS A 109 -13.26 -7.76 17.10
C LYS A 109 -14.07 -7.51 15.82
N ALA A 110 -14.40 -8.55 15.05
CA ALA A 110 -15.08 -8.43 13.76
C ALA A 110 -16.39 -7.63 13.85
N GLY A 111 -17.19 -7.80 14.91
CA GLY A 111 -18.44 -7.04 15.09
C GLY A 111 -18.20 -5.53 15.25
N TRP A 112 -17.21 -5.15 16.06
CA TRP A 112 -16.82 -3.75 16.24
C TRP A 112 -16.21 -3.17 14.96
N LEU A 113 -15.36 -3.93 14.28
CA LEU A 113 -14.76 -3.52 13.01
C LEU A 113 -15.80 -3.38 11.89
N ASN A 114 -16.81 -4.24 11.86
CA ASN A 114 -17.94 -4.15 10.93
C ASN A 114 -18.74 -2.86 11.15
N GLN A 115 -19.02 -2.51 12.40
CA GLN A 115 -19.69 -1.25 12.72
C GLN A 115 -18.87 -0.05 12.22
N LEU A 116 -17.56 -0.04 12.46
CA LEU A 116 -16.68 1.03 11.98
C LEU A 116 -16.61 1.13 10.46
N MET A 117 -16.57 -0.01 9.76
CA MET A 117 -16.62 0.00 8.29
C MET A 117 -17.95 0.60 7.83
N LEU A 118 -19.08 0.15 8.40
CA LEU A 118 -20.39 0.69 8.06
C LEU A 118 -20.48 2.20 8.32
N ASP A 119 -20.04 2.67 9.50
CA ASP A 119 -20.02 4.10 9.84
C ASP A 119 -19.17 4.92 8.86
N SER A 120 -18.08 4.33 8.37
CA SER A 120 -17.21 4.97 7.36
C SER A 120 -17.91 5.04 5.99
N PHE A 121 -18.55 3.96 5.56
CA PHE A 121 -19.27 3.87 4.29
C PHE A 121 -20.54 4.72 4.26
N ASP A 122 -21.30 4.76 5.36
CA ASP A 122 -22.50 5.59 5.46
C ASP A 122 -22.14 7.09 5.40
N GLY A 123 -20.97 7.48 5.91
CA GLY A 123 -20.43 8.83 5.72
C GLY A 123 -20.17 9.16 4.25
N GLU A 124 -19.56 8.24 3.49
CA GLU A 124 -19.31 8.43 2.06
C GLU A 124 -20.61 8.45 1.24
N ILE A 125 -21.57 7.58 1.56
CA ILE A 125 -22.86 7.50 0.87
C ILE A 125 -23.70 8.76 1.14
N ASN A 126 -23.76 9.23 2.38
CA ASN A 126 -24.56 10.40 2.74
C ASN A 126 -23.92 11.73 2.28
N GLU A 127 -22.59 11.85 2.28
CA GLU A 127 -21.90 13.02 1.71
C GLU A 127 -22.00 13.05 0.17
N GLY A 128 -22.15 11.90 -0.49
CA GLY A 128 -22.36 11.80 -1.94
C GLY A 128 -23.83 11.93 -2.40
N ALA A 129 -24.80 11.64 -1.53
CA ALA A 129 -26.23 11.62 -1.88
C ALA A 129 -26.91 13.01 -1.88
N GLY A 130 -26.22 14.06 -1.45
CA GLY A 130 -26.61 15.43 -1.74
C GLY A 130 -26.20 15.80 -3.17
N ASP A 131 -27.17 15.91 -4.08
CA ASP A 131 -27.04 16.41 -5.47
C ASP A 131 -26.24 15.61 -6.50
N SER A 132 -25.61 14.49 -6.16
CA SER A 132 -24.87 13.68 -7.14
C SER A 132 -25.71 12.52 -7.67
N GLU A 133 -26.82 12.82 -8.36
CA GLU A 133 -27.25 11.91 -9.43
C GLU A 133 -26.02 11.66 -10.30
N THR A 134 -25.75 10.39 -10.60
CA THR A 134 -24.67 9.87 -11.43
C THR A 134 -24.45 10.67 -12.71
N GLN A 135 -23.79 11.82 -12.61
CA GLN A 135 -23.25 12.48 -13.77
C GLN A 135 -22.05 11.63 -14.17
N PRO A 136 -22.06 11.03 -15.37
CA PRO A 136 -20.88 10.35 -15.88
C PRO A 136 -19.71 11.32 -15.76
N ILE A 137 -18.53 10.83 -15.35
CA ILE A 137 -17.32 11.64 -15.27
C ILE A 137 -17.03 12.12 -16.69
N GLN A 138 -17.57 13.28 -17.07
CA GLN A 138 -17.30 13.93 -18.32
C GLN A 138 -15.93 14.58 -18.16
N PHE A 139 -14.89 13.79 -18.46
CA PHE A 139 -13.55 14.33 -18.62
C PHE A 139 -13.61 15.39 -19.72
N SER A 140 -13.53 16.65 -19.33
CA SER A 140 -13.41 17.75 -20.28
C SER A 140 -12.18 17.49 -21.16
N ILE A 141 -12.31 17.64 -22.47
CA ILE A 141 -11.20 17.53 -23.43
C ILE A 141 -10.03 18.43 -23.00
N GLN A 142 -10.34 19.59 -22.40
CA GLN A 142 -9.32 20.50 -21.86
C GLN A 142 -8.54 19.86 -20.71
N SER A 143 -9.22 19.17 -19.78
CA SER A 143 -8.54 18.47 -18.68
C SER A 143 -7.64 17.35 -19.18
N LEU A 144 -8.07 16.61 -20.20
CA LEU A 144 -7.26 15.57 -20.83
C LEU A 144 -6.04 16.18 -21.52
N MET A 145 -6.20 17.27 -22.27
CA MET A 145 -5.09 17.98 -22.93
C MET A 145 -4.08 18.56 -21.94
N ILE A 146 -4.55 19.14 -20.83
CA ILE A 146 -3.67 19.64 -19.78
C ILE A 146 -2.92 18.47 -19.14
N ALA A 147 -3.61 17.38 -18.80
CA ALA A 147 -3.00 16.19 -18.21
C ALA A 147 -1.95 15.56 -19.14
N THR A 148 -2.23 15.42 -20.44
CA THR A 148 -1.28 14.88 -21.41
C THR A 148 -0.09 15.80 -21.64
N THR A 149 -0.30 17.12 -21.66
CA THR A 149 0.80 18.10 -21.79
C THR A 149 1.71 18.05 -20.57
N VAL A 150 1.14 18.04 -19.37
CA VAL A 150 1.88 17.90 -18.11
C VAL A 150 2.64 16.57 -18.09
N ALA A 151 2.00 15.46 -18.45
CA ALA A 151 2.64 14.15 -18.54
C ALA A 151 3.78 14.14 -19.57
N ALA A 152 3.63 14.78 -20.72
CA ALA A 152 4.67 14.89 -21.74
C ALA A 152 5.87 15.73 -21.27
N VAL A 153 5.63 16.85 -20.58
CA VAL A 153 6.69 17.66 -19.96
C VAL A 153 7.44 16.84 -18.91
N PHE A 154 6.72 16.14 -18.03
CA PHE A 154 7.35 15.24 -17.06
C PHE A 154 8.13 14.12 -17.73
N ALA A 155 7.62 13.50 -18.80
CA ALA A 155 8.31 12.46 -19.55
C ALA A 155 9.58 13.01 -20.25
N MET A 156 9.53 14.23 -20.78
CA MET A 156 10.70 14.89 -21.38
C MET A 156 11.76 15.24 -20.34
N ILE A 157 11.36 15.71 -19.17
CA ILE A 157 12.28 15.97 -18.06
C ILE A 157 12.86 14.63 -17.58
N ALA A 158 12.02 13.62 -17.37
CA ALA A 158 12.44 12.30 -16.92
C ALA A 158 13.45 11.66 -17.90
N SER A 159 13.25 11.79 -19.22
CA SER A 159 14.19 11.23 -20.21
C SER A 159 15.56 11.90 -20.18
N ARG A 160 15.65 13.19 -19.81
CA ARG A 160 16.93 13.90 -19.60
C ARG A 160 17.67 13.43 -18.34
N PHE A 161 16.93 12.95 -17.33
CA PHE A 161 17.48 12.46 -16.07
C PHE A 161 17.52 10.92 -15.97
N ALA A 162 17.02 10.19 -16.97
CA ALA A 162 16.82 8.73 -16.90
C ALA A 162 18.12 7.93 -16.73
N ALA A 163 19.27 8.47 -17.15
CA ALA A 163 20.57 7.81 -17.03
C ALA A 163 21.37 8.25 -15.79
N ARG A 164 20.67 8.61 -14.70
CA ARG A 164 21.28 9.09 -13.46
C ARG A 164 20.88 8.23 -12.27
N LYS A 165 21.84 7.94 -11.40
CA LYS A 165 21.66 7.16 -10.17
C LYS A 165 20.66 7.84 -9.22
N GLU A 166 20.67 9.16 -9.21
CA GLU A 166 19.77 10.01 -8.45
C GLU A 166 18.30 9.73 -8.80
N THR A 167 17.99 9.42 -10.05
CA THR A 167 16.62 9.10 -10.50
C THR A 167 16.11 7.82 -9.85
N LEU A 168 16.97 6.79 -9.75
CA LEU A 168 16.64 5.53 -9.09
C LEU A 168 16.39 5.74 -7.58
N VAL A 169 17.21 6.55 -6.92
CA VAL A 169 17.02 6.95 -5.50
C VAL A 169 15.69 7.68 -5.31
N VAL A 170 15.36 8.61 -6.20
CA VAL A 170 14.09 9.34 -6.16
C VAL A 170 12.90 8.40 -6.31
N ILE A 171 12.97 7.43 -7.23
CA ILE A 171 11.90 6.42 -7.41
C ILE A 171 11.75 5.55 -6.14
N TYR A 172 12.86 5.16 -5.52
CA TYR A 172 12.85 4.37 -4.28
C TYR A 172 12.29 5.13 -3.09
N ALA A 173 12.66 6.41 -2.94
CA ALA A 173 12.24 7.24 -1.81
C ALA A 173 10.81 7.78 -1.95
N LEU A 174 10.41 8.17 -3.17
CA LEU A 174 9.15 8.88 -3.39
C LEU A 174 8.04 8.03 -4.03
N GLY A 175 8.36 6.90 -4.67
CA GLY A 175 7.39 6.12 -5.45
C GLY A 175 6.08 5.83 -4.69
N PRO A 176 6.13 5.09 -3.57
CA PRO A 176 4.95 4.76 -2.76
C PRO A 176 4.26 5.99 -2.17
N LEU A 177 5.04 6.98 -1.73
CA LEU A 177 4.47 8.22 -1.18
C LEU A 177 3.66 8.97 -2.23
N CYS A 178 4.21 9.13 -3.44
CA CYS A 178 3.51 9.73 -4.57
C CYS A 178 2.24 8.95 -4.93
N LEU A 179 2.31 7.61 -4.95
CA LEU A 179 1.13 6.77 -5.20
C LEU A 179 0.05 7.00 -4.13
N VAL A 180 0.40 7.01 -2.84
CA VAL A 180 -0.53 7.27 -1.75
C VAL A 180 -1.13 8.68 -1.88
N LEU A 181 -0.32 9.69 -2.17
CA LEU A 181 -0.81 11.06 -2.37
C LEU A 181 -1.78 11.16 -3.55
N ILE A 182 -1.45 10.52 -4.68
CA ILE A 182 -2.34 10.46 -5.86
C ILE A 182 -3.65 9.77 -5.50
N ALA A 183 -3.62 8.68 -4.74
CA ALA A 183 -4.81 7.98 -4.30
C ALA A 183 -5.66 8.78 -3.31
N MET A 184 -5.03 9.67 -2.53
CA MET A 184 -5.73 10.53 -1.56
C MET A 184 -6.18 11.87 -2.15
N LEU A 185 -5.64 12.29 -3.30
CA LEU A 185 -5.95 13.56 -3.93
C LEU A 185 -7.44 13.70 -4.35
N PRO A 186 -8.06 12.71 -5.02
CA PRO A 186 -9.46 12.82 -5.41
C PRO A 186 -10.38 12.40 -4.24
N ARG A 187 -10.83 13.38 -3.46
CA ARG A 187 -11.75 13.18 -2.33
C ARG A 187 -13.05 12.46 -2.68
N ARG A 188 -13.49 12.48 -3.94
CA ARG A 188 -14.77 11.92 -4.40
C ARG A 188 -14.70 10.53 -5.04
N LEU A 189 -13.51 9.96 -5.24
CA LEU A 189 -13.42 8.61 -5.80
C LEU A 189 -13.66 7.56 -4.73
N SER A 190 -14.43 6.53 -5.07
CA SER A 190 -14.64 5.39 -4.20
C SER A 190 -13.32 4.66 -3.94
N TRP A 191 -13.18 4.01 -2.79
CA TRP A 191 -11.99 3.24 -2.45
C TRP A 191 -11.59 2.24 -3.54
N GLN A 192 -12.56 1.54 -4.13
CA GLN A 192 -12.32 0.58 -5.21
C GLN A 192 -11.72 1.25 -6.46
N GLN A 193 -12.22 2.42 -6.85
CA GLN A 193 -11.68 3.18 -7.98
C GLN A 193 -10.23 3.61 -7.72
N ARG A 194 -9.92 4.04 -6.50
CA ARG A 194 -8.54 4.40 -6.10
C ARG A 194 -7.59 3.21 -6.25
N VAL A 195 -8.00 2.02 -5.81
CA VAL A 195 -7.20 0.79 -5.97
C VAL A 195 -6.99 0.44 -7.44
N VAL A 196 -8.05 0.54 -8.25
CA VAL A 196 -7.99 0.28 -9.70
C VAL A 196 -7.05 1.24 -10.42
N ILE A 197 -6.93 2.50 -9.97
CA ILE A 197 -5.97 3.48 -10.52
C ILE A 197 -4.55 3.22 -10.00
N LEU A 198 -4.41 2.88 -8.70
CA LEU A 198 -3.12 2.64 -8.06
C LEU A 198 -2.36 1.47 -8.66
N MET A 199 -3.06 0.36 -8.94
CA MET A 199 -2.46 -0.86 -9.46
C MET A 199 -1.66 -0.63 -10.77
N PRO A 200 -2.24 -0.10 -11.86
CA PRO A 200 -1.49 0.17 -13.09
C PRO A 200 -0.41 1.23 -12.90
N CYS A 201 -0.64 2.26 -12.07
CA CYS A 201 0.40 3.25 -11.76
C CYS A 201 1.61 2.61 -11.06
N THR A 202 1.37 1.66 -10.17
CA THR A 202 2.43 0.91 -9.45
C THR A 202 3.22 0.06 -10.43
N PHE A 203 2.55 -0.70 -11.30
CA PHE A 203 3.22 -1.49 -12.33
C PHE A 203 4.01 -0.63 -13.32
N ALA A 204 3.48 0.52 -13.71
CA ALA A 204 4.18 1.48 -14.57
C ALA A 204 5.44 2.03 -13.89
N LEU A 205 5.38 2.38 -12.60
CA LEU A 205 6.56 2.82 -11.85
C LEU A 205 7.61 1.73 -11.69
N ILE A 206 7.20 0.48 -11.47
CA ILE A 206 8.12 -0.67 -11.46
C ILE A 206 8.79 -0.81 -12.83
N ALA A 207 8.02 -0.79 -13.92
CA ALA A 207 8.57 -0.88 -15.27
C ALA A 207 9.58 0.23 -15.58
N VAL A 208 9.27 1.48 -15.18
CA VAL A 208 10.20 2.61 -15.31
C VAL A 208 11.47 2.40 -14.50
N ALA A 209 11.36 1.93 -13.25
CA ALA A 209 12.52 1.62 -12.41
C ALA A 209 13.42 0.55 -13.05
N LEU A 210 12.83 -0.48 -13.63
CA LEU A 210 13.54 -1.54 -14.35
C LEU A 210 14.28 -1.01 -15.59
N VAL A 211 13.62 -0.17 -16.41
CA VAL A 211 14.23 0.45 -17.59
C VAL A 211 15.39 1.37 -17.19
N VAL A 212 15.22 2.17 -16.13
CA VAL A 212 16.29 3.03 -15.59
C VAL A 212 17.45 2.19 -15.06
N GLY A 213 17.18 1.11 -14.32
CA GLY A 213 18.21 0.19 -13.84
C GLY A 213 18.99 -0.47 -14.98
N GLN A 214 18.29 -0.92 -16.02
CA GLN A 214 18.92 -1.47 -17.22
C GLN A 214 19.81 -0.44 -17.93
N ALA A 215 19.36 0.81 -18.07
CA ALA A 215 20.15 1.89 -18.66
C ALA A 215 21.41 2.22 -17.85
N LEU A 216 21.39 1.98 -16.54
CA LEU A 216 22.53 2.13 -15.63
C LEU A 216 23.41 0.88 -15.51
N SER A 217 23.09 -0.20 -16.26
CA SER A 217 23.76 -1.50 -16.14
C SER A 217 23.73 -2.06 -14.71
N ILE A 218 22.63 -1.85 -14.00
CA ILE A 218 22.36 -2.45 -12.68
C ILE A 218 21.60 -3.76 -12.91
N ASP A 219 21.98 -4.81 -12.18
CA ASP A 219 21.31 -6.11 -12.26
C ASP A 219 19.82 -6.00 -11.93
N PHE A 220 18.99 -6.69 -12.71
CA PHE A 220 17.53 -6.71 -12.54
C PHE A 220 17.11 -7.03 -11.10
N ASP A 221 17.73 -8.02 -10.49
CA ASP A 221 17.42 -8.46 -9.13
C ASP A 221 17.72 -7.37 -8.09
N LYS A 222 18.79 -6.58 -8.30
CA LYS A 222 19.14 -5.45 -7.42
C LYS A 222 18.09 -4.35 -7.52
N VAL A 223 17.56 -4.08 -8.71
CA VAL A 223 16.51 -3.07 -8.91
C VAL A 223 15.24 -3.48 -8.18
N LEU A 224 14.81 -4.75 -8.34
CA LEU A 224 13.65 -5.29 -7.64
C LEU A 224 13.85 -5.31 -6.12
N MET A 225 15.05 -5.66 -5.67
CA MET A 225 15.40 -5.61 -4.25
C MET A 225 15.28 -4.16 -3.73
N GLY A 226 15.83 -3.17 -4.42
CA GLY A 226 15.68 -1.76 -4.05
C GLY A 226 14.23 -1.30 -3.92
N ILE A 227 13.37 -1.71 -4.87
CA ILE A 227 11.91 -1.49 -4.81
C ILE A 227 11.33 -2.16 -3.56
N PHE A 228 11.59 -3.44 -3.35
CA PHE A 228 11.05 -4.18 -2.19
C PHE A 228 11.47 -3.55 -0.86
N LEU A 229 12.76 -3.21 -0.73
CA LEU A 229 13.37 -2.64 0.47
C LEU A 229 12.77 -1.29 0.85
N CYS A 230 12.55 -0.44 -0.13
CA CYS A 230 12.04 0.90 0.12
C CYS A 230 10.51 0.92 0.19
N TRP A 231 9.84 0.20 -0.71
CA TRP A 231 8.41 0.33 -0.88
C TRP A 231 7.59 -0.45 0.15
N THR A 232 8.08 -1.59 0.61
CA THR A 232 7.34 -2.41 1.59
C THR A 232 7.18 -1.69 2.93
N PRO A 233 8.25 -1.17 3.57
CA PRO A 233 8.11 -0.43 4.83
C PRO A 233 7.32 0.87 4.67
N GLN A 234 7.55 1.61 3.57
CA GLN A 234 6.79 2.84 3.28
C GLN A 234 5.28 2.57 3.17
N SER A 235 4.90 1.50 2.45
CA SER A 235 3.49 1.11 2.29
C SER A 235 2.87 0.67 3.60
N ALA A 236 3.60 -0.08 4.43
CA ALA A 236 3.15 -0.48 5.77
C ALA A 236 2.92 0.74 6.68
N ILE A 237 3.86 1.69 6.70
CA ILE A 237 3.72 2.93 7.46
C ILE A 237 2.51 3.74 6.97
N ALA A 238 2.37 3.91 5.65
CA ALA A 238 1.24 4.63 5.07
C ALA A 238 -0.11 3.98 5.45
N ALA A 239 -0.21 2.65 5.38
CA ALA A 239 -1.39 1.91 5.78
C ALA A 239 -1.72 2.10 7.28
N ILE A 240 -0.71 2.05 8.14
CA ILE A 240 -0.87 2.28 9.59
C ILE A 240 -1.36 3.71 9.86
N VAL A 241 -0.71 4.71 9.26
CA VAL A 241 -1.07 6.13 9.44
C VAL A 241 -2.49 6.41 8.96
N LEU A 242 -2.86 5.89 7.77
CA LEU A 242 -4.22 6.02 7.25
C LEU A 242 -5.24 5.38 8.18
N THR A 243 -4.96 4.17 8.65
CA THR A 243 -5.84 3.42 9.56
C THR A 243 -6.05 4.19 10.88
N ILE A 244 -4.97 4.70 11.48
CA ILE A 244 -5.05 5.52 12.71
C ILE A 244 -5.86 6.79 12.45
N THR A 245 -5.60 7.47 11.34
CA THR A 245 -6.31 8.70 10.98
C THR A 245 -7.82 8.46 10.88
N VAL A 246 -8.23 7.38 10.21
CA VAL A 246 -9.63 6.97 10.09
C VAL A 246 -10.23 6.70 11.48
N PHE A 247 -9.54 5.94 12.34
CA PHE A 247 -10.03 5.67 13.69
C PHE A 247 -10.18 6.94 14.54
N VAL A 248 -9.23 7.85 14.47
CA VAL A 248 -9.30 9.14 15.19
C VAL A 248 -10.48 9.96 14.68
N GLN A 249 -10.70 10.03 13.37
CA GLN A 249 -11.84 10.75 12.80
C GLN A 249 -13.19 10.15 13.23
N LEU A 250 -13.32 8.81 13.21
CA LEU A 250 -14.53 8.12 13.65
C LEU A 250 -14.82 8.35 15.14
N SER A 251 -13.80 8.27 16.00
CA SER A 251 -13.96 8.51 17.44
C SER A 251 -14.44 9.95 17.75
N ARG A 252 -13.96 10.93 16.99
CA ARG A 252 -14.38 12.34 17.10
C ARG A 252 -15.82 12.53 16.63
N ARG A 253 -16.23 11.90 15.52
CA ARG A 253 -17.62 11.96 15.01
C ARG A 253 -18.60 11.40 16.05
N ARG A 254 -18.31 10.22 16.61
CA ARG A 254 -19.14 9.57 17.64
C ARG A 254 -19.32 10.43 18.91
N SER A 255 -18.26 11.10 19.34
CA SER A 255 -18.29 11.98 20.51
C SER A 255 -19.19 13.22 20.30
N LYS A 256 -19.20 13.78 19.09
CA LYS A 256 -20.06 14.91 18.74
C LYS A 256 -21.54 14.52 18.75
N SER A 257 -21.89 13.39 18.11
CA SER A 257 -23.29 12.91 18.07
C SER A 257 -23.87 12.63 19.46
N ALA A 258 -23.05 12.12 20.40
CA ALA A 258 -23.48 11.92 21.79
C ALA A 258 -23.75 13.23 22.54
N THR A 259 -22.95 14.27 22.26
CA THR A 259 -23.10 15.59 22.88
C THR A 259 -24.37 16.29 22.37
N GLU A 260 -24.62 16.23 21.06
CA GLU A 260 -25.82 16.80 20.44
C GLU A 260 -27.10 16.14 20.95
N GLN A 261 -27.11 14.82 21.15
CA GLN A 261 -28.27 14.12 21.73
C GLN A 261 -28.56 14.54 23.18
N THR A 262 -27.53 14.88 23.95
CA THR A 262 -27.69 15.31 25.35
C THR A 262 -28.19 16.75 25.45
N ALA A 263 -27.88 17.61 24.45
CA ALA A 263 -28.29 19.01 24.43
C ALA A 263 -29.76 19.24 23.99
N VAL A 264 -30.44 18.21 23.48
CA VAL A 264 -31.83 18.27 23.01
C VAL A 264 -32.84 17.83 24.11
N ILE A 265 -32.35 17.46 25.29
CA ILE A 265 -33.14 17.09 26.47
C ILE A 265 -33.13 18.25 27.47
#